data_AF-A0A523YCX1-F1
#
_entry.id   AF-A0A523YCX1-F1
#
_cell.length_a   1.000
_cell.length_b   1.000
_cell.length_c   1.000
_cell.angle_alpha   90.00
_cell.angle_beta   90.00
_cell.angle_gamma   90.00
#
_symmetry.space_group_name_H-M   'P 1'
#
loop_
_entity.id
_entity.type
_entity.pdbx_description
1 polymer ?
#
loop_
_entity_poly.entity_id
_entity_poly.type
_entity_poly.pdbx_seq_one_letter_code
_entity_poly.pdbx_strand_id
1 'polypeptide(L)'
;MTAVDTIREWLDKGYNLPEEENSFFVMWVLINAYYNEAYGEKDEWKRVLHFGRDFGKVFGELDKIDVEVLVNPECVGGGMLTEPPNRYVKKASEVLRRKLGIADNCEKCRTSKKRRCRDIQPENYDFQNFEALMRILYQIRCNLFHGEKLDRDVNQQRRNHELVIRGDTILRRVLEEVARK
;
A
#
# COMPACT_ATOMS: atom_id res chain seq x y z
N MET A 1 0.42 -8.59 22.00
CA MET A 1 -0.20 -7.26 21.86
C MET A 1 -1.39 -7.44 20.94
N THR A 2 -2.59 -7.06 21.38
CA THR A 2 -3.80 -7.19 20.55
C THR A 2 -3.90 -6.05 19.53
N ALA A 3 -4.83 -6.17 18.58
CA ALA A 3 -5.17 -5.08 17.66
C ALA A 3 -5.61 -3.82 18.43
N VAL A 4 -6.41 -4.00 19.48
CA VAL A 4 -6.92 -2.92 20.34
C VAL A 4 -5.78 -2.23 21.07
N ASP A 5 -4.82 -2.99 21.63
CA ASP A 5 -3.65 -2.41 22.30
C ASP A 5 -2.81 -1.59 21.32
N THR A 6 -2.61 -2.11 20.10
CA THR A 6 -1.86 -1.43 19.04
C THR A 6 -2.52 -0.12 18.61
N ILE A 7 -3.85 -0.08 18.51
CA ILE A 7 -4.61 1.13 18.20
C ILE A 7 -4.53 2.14 19.34
N ARG A 8 -4.70 1.69 20.59
CA ARG A 8 -4.59 2.57 21.77
C ARG A 8 -3.21 3.20 21.85
N GLU A 9 -2.14 2.41 21.77
CA GLU A 9 -0.77 2.92 21.78
C GLU A 9 -0.51 3.91 20.63
N TRP A 10 -1.11 3.71 19.46
CA TRP A 10 -0.99 4.65 18.35
C TRP A 10 -1.68 6.00 18.63
N LEU A 11 -2.91 5.96 19.13
CA LEU A 11 -3.68 7.15 19.47
C LEU A 11 -3.08 7.90 20.67
N ASP A 12 -2.59 7.16 21.67
CA ASP A 12 -1.99 7.71 22.90
C ASP A 12 -0.64 8.41 22.63
N LYS A 13 0.08 8.00 21.57
CA LYS A 13 1.30 8.72 21.14
C LYS A 13 1.02 10.15 20.67
N GLY A 14 -0.25 10.53 20.50
CA GLY A 14 -0.64 11.92 20.22
C GLY A 14 -0.08 12.44 18.90
N TYR A 15 0.15 11.56 17.92
CA TYR A 15 0.50 12.02 16.58
C TYR A 15 -0.69 12.82 16.03
N ASN A 16 -0.51 14.14 15.87
CA ASN A 16 -1.47 15.04 15.20
C ASN A 16 -1.50 14.75 13.68
N LEU A 17 -1.89 13.53 13.32
CA LEU A 17 -2.09 13.15 11.93
C LEU A 17 -3.50 13.52 11.49
N PRO A 18 -3.67 13.79 10.18
CA PRO A 18 -4.99 13.87 9.57
C PRO A 18 -5.85 12.64 9.91
N GLU A 19 -7.17 12.85 9.99
CA GLU A 19 -8.14 11.81 10.34
C GLU A 19 -8.03 10.60 9.40
N GLU A 20 -7.76 10.84 8.12
CA GLU A 20 -7.66 9.83 7.07
C GLU A 20 -6.42 8.93 7.27
N GLU A 21 -5.32 9.48 7.77
CA GLU A 21 -4.12 8.71 8.11
C GLU A 21 -4.34 7.83 9.34
N ASN A 22 -5.07 8.34 10.34
CA ASN A 22 -5.47 7.55 11.50
C ASN A 22 -6.48 6.45 11.12
N SER A 23 -7.45 6.76 10.26
CA SER A 23 -8.39 5.78 9.72
C SER A 23 -7.65 4.66 9.00
N PHE A 24 -6.78 5.02 8.05
CA PHE A 24 -5.98 4.05 7.30
C PHE A 24 -5.17 3.14 8.23
N PHE A 25 -4.56 3.71 9.27
CA PHE A 25 -3.85 2.96 10.29
C PHE A 25 -4.76 1.93 10.97
N VAL A 26 -5.91 2.37 11.48
CA VAL A 26 -6.87 1.50 12.18
C VAL A 26 -7.33 0.37 11.27
N MET A 27 -7.72 0.67 10.03
CA MET A 27 -8.15 -0.33 9.05
C MET A 27 -7.03 -1.35 8.78
N TRP A 28 -5.79 -0.88 8.61
CA TRP A 28 -4.66 -1.78 8.42
C TRP A 28 -4.41 -2.69 9.62
N VAL A 29 -4.48 -2.16 10.85
CA VAL A 29 -4.27 -2.96 12.07
C VAL A 29 -5.31 -4.06 12.21
N LEU A 30 -6.57 -3.80 11.84
CA LEU A 30 -7.63 -4.82 11.83
C LEU A 30 -7.34 -5.94 10.82
N ILE A 31 -6.94 -5.59 9.60
CA ILE A 31 -6.52 -6.59 8.58
C ILE A 31 -5.29 -7.37 9.04
N ASN A 32 -4.33 -6.68 9.66
CA ASN A 32 -3.10 -7.29 10.19
C ASN A 32 -3.40 -8.29 11.32
N ALA A 33 -4.35 -7.97 12.21
CA ALA A 33 -4.81 -8.90 13.23
C ALA A 33 -5.36 -10.19 12.61
N TYR A 34 -6.22 -10.06 11.59
CA TYR A 34 -6.78 -11.20 10.88
C TYR A 34 -5.69 -12.08 10.25
N TYR A 35 -4.81 -11.50 9.42
CA TYR A 35 -3.84 -12.33 8.70
C TYR A 35 -2.71 -12.88 9.59
N ASN A 36 -2.43 -12.27 10.75
CA ASN A 36 -1.47 -12.82 11.71
C ASN A 36 -2.03 -14.05 12.43
N GLU A 37 -3.35 -14.12 12.62
CA GLU A 37 -4.02 -15.27 13.19
C GLU A 37 -4.23 -16.36 12.11
N ALA A 38 -4.64 -15.95 10.91
CA ALA A 38 -4.99 -16.88 9.83
C ALA A 38 -3.78 -17.57 9.17
N TYR A 39 -2.60 -16.92 9.13
CA TYR A 39 -1.46 -17.43 8.37
C TYR A 39 -0.17 -17.52 9.17
N GLY A 40 0.54 -18.64 9.00
CA GLY A 40 1.72 -19.01 9.79
C GLY A 40 3.07 -18.53 9.23
N GLU A 41 3.12 -17.75 8.14
CA GLU A 41 4.39 -17.29 7.60
C GLU A 41 5.10 -16.36 8.58
N LYS A 42 6.43 -16.48 8.68
CA LYS A 42 7.25 -15.65 9.58
C LYS A 42 7.29 -14.18 9.14
N ASP A 43 7.42 -13.94 7.83
CA ASP A 43 7.57 -12.59 7.28
C ASP A 43 6.20 -11.95 7.01
N GLU A 44 5.96 -10.75 7.56
CA GLU A 44 4.67 -10.03 7.43
C GLU A 44 4.27 -9.85 5.97
N TRP A 45 5.22 -9.49 5.10
CA TRP A 45 4.94 -9.28 3.69
C TRP A 45 4.43 -10.55 3.00
N LYS A 46 4.84 -11.76 3.43
CA LYS A 46 4.32 -13.02 2.88
C LYS A 46 2.88 -13.27 3.33
N ARG A 47 2.56 -13.00 4.60
CA ARG A 47 1.19 -13.06 5.12
C ARG A 47 0.26 -12.12 4.37
N VAL A 48 0.73 -10.91 4.04
CA VAL A 48 -0.01 -9.94 3.21
C VAL A 48 -0.28 -10.48 1.80
N LEU A 49 0.69 -11.17 1.18
CA LEU A 49 0.45 -11.80 -0.13
C LEU A 49 -0.50 -12.98 -0.03
N HIS A 50 -0.37 -13.83 1.00
CA HIS A 50 -1.32 -14.92 1.24
C HIS A 50 -2.75 -14.38 1.40
N PHE A 51 -2.93 -13.36 2.24
CA PHE A 51 -4.18 -12.64 2.38
C PHE A 51 -4.72 -12.13 1.03
N GLY A 52 -3.85 -11.49 0.23
CA GLY A 52 -4.21 -11.02 -1.11
C GLY A 52 -4.63 -12.13 -2.08
N ARG A 53 -4.18 -13.37 -1.88
CA ARG A 53 -4.60 -14.52 -2.69
C ARG A 53 -5.99 -15.01 -2.27
N ASP A 54 -6.21 -15.17 -0.98
CA ASP A 54 -7.45 -15.74 -0.42
C ASP A 54 -8.66 -14.81 -0.56
N PHE A 55 -8.41 -13.51 -0.68
CA PHE A 55 -9.41 -12.47 -0.90
C PHE A 55 -9.36 -11.91 -2.33
N GLY A 56 -8.76 -12.64 -3.28
CA GLY A 56 -8.57 -12.19 -4.66
C GLY A 56 -9.85 -11.71 -5.38
N LYS A 57 -11.02 -12.25 -5.00
CA LYS A 57 -12.33 -11.85 -5.55
C LYS A 57 -12.69 -10.40 -5.24
N VAL A 58 -12.24 -9.86 -4.10
CA VAL A 58 -12.52 -8.47 -3.68
C VAL A 58 -12.06 -7.48 -4.73
N PHE A 59 -10.99 -7.77 -5.45
CA PHE A 59 -10.47 -6.88 -6.49
C PHE A 59 -11.52 -6.54 -7.57
N GLY A 60 -12.43 -7.46 -7.90
CA GLY A 60 -13.49 -7.21 -8.87
C GLY A 60 -14.59 -6.26 -8.38
N GLU A 61 -14.65 -6.01 -7.07
CA GLU A 61 -15.65 -5.16 -6.42
C GLU A 61 -15.11 -3.77 -6.06
N LEU A 62 -13.81 -3.54 -6.19
CA LEU A 62 -13.20 -2.26 -5.89
C LEU A 62 -13.52 -1.25 -6.99
N ASP A 63 -13.68 0.02 -6.60
CA ASP A 63 -13.77 1.09 -7.58
C ASP A 63 -12.43 1.20 -8.33
N LYS A 64 -12.53 1.18 -9.66
CA LYS A 64 -11.39 1.30 -10.56
C LYS A 64 -10.60 2.58 -10.26
N ILE A 65 -11.28 3.69 -9.95
CA ILE A 65 -10.64 4.99 -9.72
C ILE A 65 -9.66 4.92 -8.54
N ASP A 66 -10.03 4.20 -7.47
CA ASP A 66 -9.21 4.13 -6.27
C ASP A 66 -7.93 3.33 -6.55
N VAL A 67 -8.03 2.23 -7.29
CA VAL A 67 -6.87 1.43 -7.68
C VAL A 67 -5.99 2.20 -8.68
N GLU A 68 -6.59 2.92 -9.63
CA GLU A 68 -5.86 3.72 -10.61
C GLU A 68 -5.02 4.82 -9.94
N VAL A 69 -5.55 5.51 -8.94
CA VAL A 69 -4.81 6.56 -8.22
C VAL A 69 -3.57 6.02 -7.52
N LEU A 70 -3.57 4.75 -7.08
CA LEU A 70 -2.41 4.14 -6.45
C LEU A 70 -1.26 3.84 -7.43
N VAL A 71 -1.55 3.65 -8.72
CA VAL A 71 -0.57 3.14 -9.70
C VAL A 71 -0.34 4.04 -10.91
N ASN A 72 -1.25 4.97 -11.23
CA ASN A 72 -1.13 5.93 -12.33
C ASN A 72 -0.11 7.06 -12.08
N PRO A 73 0.22 7.42 -10.83
CA PRO A 73 1.41 8.22 -10.54
C PRO A 73 2.70 7.39 -10.59
N GLU A 74 3.82 7.99 -10.18
CA GLU A 74 5.05 7.23 -9.90
C GLU A 74 4.82 6.13 -8.85
N CYS A 75 5.53 4.99 -8.97
CA CYS A 75 5.39 3.87 -8.04
C CYS A 75 5.70 4.28 -6.59
N VAL A 76 5.06 3.65 -5.59
CA VAL A 76 5.34 3.92 -4.18
C VAL A 76 6.78 3.54 -3.83
N GLY A 77 7.55 4.47 -3.26
CA GLY A 77 8.95 4.27 -2.91
C GLY A 77 9.14 3.44 -1.63
N GLY A 78 10.37 2.99 -1.39
CA GLY A 78 10.74 2.23 -0.19
C GLY A 78 10.91 3.04 1.11
N GLY A 79 10.61 4.34 1.10
CA GLY A 79 10.86 5.22 2.23
C GLY A 79 10.88 6.70 1.82
N MET A 80 11.86 7.45 2.34
CA MET A 80 11.93 8.92 2.23
C MET A 80 11.98 9.46 0.79
N LEU A 81 11.27 10.56 0.55
CA LEU A 81 11.47 11.48 -0.58
C LEU A 81 11.51 10.83 -1.97
N THR A 82 12.72 10.48 -2.44
CA THR A 82 13.06 10.05 -3.81
C THR A 82 13.41 8.57 -3.89
N GLU A 83 13.23 7.83 -2.80
CA GLU A 83 13.52 6.40 -2.78
C GLU A 83 12.75 5.69 -3.89
N PRO A 84 13.44 4.90 -4.74
CA PRO A 84 12.76 4.11 -5.74
C PRO A 84 11.92 3.01 -5.06
N PRO A 85 10.92 2.45 -5.77
CA PRO A 85 10.23 1.26 -5.29
C PRO A 85 11.23 0.11 -5.14
N ASN A 86 11.05 -0.79 -4.17
CA ASN A 86 11.74 -2.07 -4.23
C ASN A 86 11.19 -2.92 -5.39
N ARG A 87 11.92 -4.00 -5.74
CA ARG A 87 11.59 -4.88 -6.86
C ARG A 87 10.17 -5.48 -6.83
N TYR A 88 9.63 -5.76 -5.65
CA TYR A 88 8.27 -6.28 -5.49
C TYR A 88 7.21 -5.20 -5.75
N VAL A 89 7.40 -3.99 -5.23
CA VAL A 89 6.47 -2.87 -5.44
C VAL A 89 6.49 -2.43 -6.91
N LYS A 90 7.67 -2.44 -7.55
CA LYS A 90 7.80 -2.18 -8.99
C LYS A 90 6.98 -3.20 -9.80
N LYS A 91 7.18 -4.50 -9.55
CA LYS A 91 6.44 -5.58 -10.20
C LYS A 91 4.93 -5.49 -9.96
N ALA A 92 4.51 -5.24 -8.71
CA ALA A 92 3.09 -5.09 -8.37
C ALA A 92 2.43 -3.92 -9.12
N SER A 93 3.14 -2.80 -9.25
CA SER A 93 2.68 -1.63 -10.00
C SER A 93 2.52 -1.94 -11.49
N GLU A 94 3.48 -2.67 -12.08
CA GLU A 94 3.40 -3.12 -13.49
C GLU A 94 2.20 -4.04 -13.75
N VAL A 95 1.94 -4.99 -12.85
CA VAL A 95 0.80 -5.92 -12.94
C VAL A 95 -0.52 -5.15 -12.93
N LEU A 96 -0.70 -4.22 -11.99
CA LEU A 96 -1.93 -3.44 -11.89
C LEU A 96 -2.12 -2.45 -13.05
N ARG A 97 -1.05 -1.79 -13.51
CA ARG A 97 -1.13 -0.92 -14.68
C ARG A 97 -1.59 -1.69 -15.92
N ARG A 98 -1.03 -2.87 -16.16
CA ARG A 98 -1.46 -3.75 -17.25
C ARG A 98 -2.92 -4.14 -17.10
N LYS A 99 -3.36 -4.51 -15.89
CA LYS A 99 -4.75 -4.88 -15.60
C LYS A 99 -5.73 -3.72 -15.88
N LEU A 100 -5.32 -2.48 -15.60
CA LEU A 100 -6.15 -1.28 -15.73
C LEU A 100 -6.07 -0.61 -17.11
N GLY A 101 -5.16 -1.07 -17.98
CA GLY A 101 -4.90 -0.45 -19.27
C GLY A 101 -4.10 0.86 -19.18
N ILE A 102 -3.35 1.06 -18.09
CA ILE A 102 -2.50 2.24 -17.89
C ILE A 102 -1.15 1.99 -18.57
N ALA A 103 -0.76 2.89 -19.47
CA ALA A 103 0.55 2.84 -20.12
C ALA A 103 1.70 2.98 -19.11
N ASP A 104 2.88 2.49 -19.47
CA ASP A 104 4.07 2.73 -18.66
C ASP A 104 4.30 4.25 -18.54
N ASN A 105 4.31 4.72 -17.29
CA ASN A 105 4.33 6.12 -16.92
C ASN A 105 5.64 6.48 -16.22
N CYS A 106 6.70 5.68 -16.38
CA CYS A 106 8.02 5.98 -15.82
C CYS A 106 8.56 7.35 -16.27
N GLU A 107 8.08 7.89 -17.39
CA GLU A 107 8.36 9.26 -17.85
C GLU A 107 7.77 10.34 -16.94
N LYS A 108 6.66 10.05 -16.24
CA LYS A 108 6.05 10.96 -15.26
C LYS A 108 6.75 10.91 -13.89
N CYS A 109 7.68 9.97 -13.69
CA CYS A 109 8.42 9.87 -12.44
C CYS A 109 9.41 11.04 -12.32
N ARG A 110 9.61 11.53 -11.09
CA ARG A 110 10.65 12.54 -10.81
C ARG A 110 12.01 12.04 -11.28
N THR A 111 12.83 12.92 -11.88
CA THR A 111 14.13 12.58 -12.48
C THR A 111 15.04 11.82 -11.52
N SER A 112 15.11 12.24 -10.26
CA SER A 112 15.93 11.61 -9.22
C SER A 112 15.50 10.16 -8.96
N LYS A 113 14.19 9.92 -8.83
CA LYS A 113 13.62 8.59 -8.62
C LYS A 113 13.74 7.71 -9.85
N LYS A 114 13.47 8.25 -11.04
CA LYS A 114 13.63 7.55 -12.34
C LYS A 114 15.07 7.05 -12.51
N ARG A 115 16.07 7.88 -12.20
CA ARG A 115 17.49 7.50 -12.24
C ARG A 115 17.77 6.31 -11.33
N ARG A 116 17.29 6.32 -10.09
CA ARG A 116 17.54 5.26 -9.10
C ARG A 116 16.73 3.99 -9.36
N CYS A 117 15.56 4.11 -9.98
CA CYS A 117 14.70 2.98 -10.35
C CYS A 117 15.23 2.20 -11.56
N ARG A 118 16.17 2.78 -12.33
CA ARG A 118 16.71 2.20 -13.57
C ARG A 118 17.40 0.85 -13.32
N ASP A 119 18.09 0.73 -12.19
CA ASP A 119 18.84 -0.47 -11.81
C ASP A 119 17.99 -1.51 -11.07
N ILE A 120 16.74 -1.17 -10.74
CA ILE A 120 15.84 -2.06 -10.01
C ILE A 120 15.09 -2.91 -11.03
N GLN A 121 15.50 -4.17 -11.14
CA GLN A 121 14.75 -5.14 -11.91
C GLN A 121 13.47 -5.52 -11.17
N PRO A 122 12.30 -5.54 -11.85
CA PRO A 122 11.07 -6.05 -11.25
C PRO A 122 11.28 -7.50 -10.78
N GLU A 123 10.68 -7.83 -9.65
CA GLU A 123 10.76 -9.21 -9.15
C GLU A 123 10.14 -10.20 -10.15
N ASN A 124 10.73 -11.39 -10.25
CA ASN A 124 10.13 -12.51 -10.98
C ASN A 124 9.10 -13.25 -10.10
N TYR A 125 8.06 -12.52 -9.70
CA TYR A 125 6.94 -13.06 -8.93
C TYR A 125 5.65 -12.84 -9.73
N ASP A 126 4.84 -13.89 -9.85
CA ASP A 126 3.56 -13.85 -10.56
C ASP A 126 2.44 -13.42 -9.61
N PHE A 127 2.27 -12.10 -9.45
CA PHE A 127 1.20 -11.56 -8.62
C PHE A 127 -0.16 -11.74 -9.28
N GLN A 128 -1.14 -12.21 -8.50
CA GLN A 128 -2.54 -11.91 -8.78
C GLN A 128 -2.84 -10.42 -8.53
N ASN A 129 -3.90 -9.89 -9.14
CA ASN A 129 -4.24 -8.46 -9.05
C ASN A 129 -4.39 -7.98 -7.60
N PHE A 130 -5.08 -8.75 -6.75
CA PHE A 130 -5.29 -8.36 -5.36
C PHE A 130 -4.01 -8.51 -4.52
N GLU A 131 -3.16 -9.53 -4.77
CA GLU A 131 -1.84 -9.63 -4.15
C GLU A 131 -0.96 -8.42 -4.49
N ALA A 132 -0.96 -7.99 -5.76
CA ALA A 132 -0.25 -6.79 -6.20
C ALA A 132 -0.76 -5.54 -5.48
N LEU A 133 -2.07 -5.39 -5.35
CA LEU A 133 -2.69 -4.27 -4.63
C LEU A 133 -2.30 -4.26 -3.15
N MET A 134 -2.44 -5.39 -2.46
CA MET A 134 -2.04 -5.52 -1.06
C MET A 134 -0.55 -5.23 -0.85
N ARG A 135 0.31 -5.60 -1.82
CA ARG A 135 1.75 -5.27 -1.75
C ARG A 135 2.02 -3.76 -1.81
N ILE A 136 1.24 -3.01 -2.59
CA ILE A 136 1.33 -1.54 -2.69
C ILE A 136 0.81 -0.88 -1.41
N LEU A 137 -0.37 -1.31 -0.91
CA LEU A 137 -0.94 -0.81 0.34
C LEU A 137 -0.01 -1.05 1.54
N TYR A 138 0.64 -2.22 1.59
CA TYR A 138 1.68 -2.50 2.59
C TYR A 138 2.83 -1.50 2.51
N GLN A 139 3.27 -1.12 1.31
CA GLN A 139 4.33 -0.13 1.17
C GLN A 139 3.88 1.27 1.61
N ILE A 140 2.64 1.67 1.29
CA ILE A 140 2.05 2.94 1.75
C ILE A 140 2.04 2.97 3.28
N ARG A 141 1.57 1.88 3.91
CA ARG A 141 1.61 1.69 5.36
C ARG A 141 3.03 1.81 5.92
N CYS A 142 4.01 1.14 5.33
CA CYS A 142 5.40 1.25 5.78
C CYS A 142 5.91 2.71 5.71
N ASN A 143 5.56 3.43 4.65
CA ASN A 143 5.97 4.82 4.50
C ASN A 143 5.27 5.75 5.50
N LEU A 144 4.00 5.50 5.83
CA LEU A 144 3.26 6.26 6.84
C LEU A 144 3.82 6.06 8.26
N PHE A 145 4.29 4.86 8.58
CA PHE A 145 4.71 4.50 9.95
C PHE A 145 6.21 4.70 10.19
N HIS A 146 7.04 4.44 9.18
CA HIS A 146 8.50 4.44 9.30
C HIS A 146 9.17 5.50 8.44
N GLY A 147 8.44 6.15 7.53
CA GLY A 147 8.95 7.30 6.80
C GLY A 147 9.00 8.50 7.74
N GLU A 148 10.17 9.13 7.89
CA GLU A 148 10.23 10.44 8.53
C GLU A 148 9.29 11.40 7.77
N LYS A 149 8.27 11.88 8.48
CA LYS A 149 7.11 12.66 7.99
C LYS A 149 7.46 14.09 7.56
N LEU A 150 8.63 14.29 6.99
CA LEU A 150 9.12 15.59 6.54
C LEU A 150 9.35 15.55 5.03
N ASP A 151 8.33 15.16 4.26
CA ASP A 151 8.29 15.52 2.85
C ASP A 151 8.28 17.04 2.76
N ARG A 152 9.42 17.67 2.47
CA ARG A 152 9.49 19.14 2.30
C ARG A 152 8.81 19.62 1.01
N ASP A 153 8.45 18.69 0.13
CA ASP A 153 7.77 18.93 -1.14
C ASP A 153 6.25 18.77 -0.98
N VAL A 154 5.52 19.87 -1.11
CA VAL A 154 4.06 19.94 -1.02
C VAL A 154 3.36 19.00 -2.02
N ASN A 155 3.93 18.80 -3.22
CA ASN A 155 3.34 17.89 -4.20
C ASN A 155 3.47 16.43 -3.75
N GLN A 156 4.55 16.07 -3.05
CA GLN A 156 4.72 14.73 -2.50
C GLN A 156 3.81 14.49 -1.31
N GLN A 157 3.67 15.49 -0.43
CA GLN A 157 2.71 15.42 0.67
C GLN A 157 1.29 15.18 0.15
N ARG A 158 0.83 15.99 -0.81
CA ARG A 158 -0.50 15.84 -1.41
C ARG A 158 -0.68 14.47 -2.07
N ARG A 159 0.32 14.00 -2.81
CA ARG A 159 0.29 12.67 -3.42
C ARG A 159 0.20 11.58 -2.37
N ASN A 160 1.03 11.62 -1.33
CA ASN A 160 1.05 10.60 -0.28
C ASN A 160 -0.25 10.60 0.52
N HIS A 161 -0.81 11.77 0.80
CA HIS A 161 -2.12 11.90 1.42
C HIS A 161 -3.23 11.28 0.56
N GLU A 162 -3.25 11.56 -0.74
CA GLU A 162 -4.20 10.92 -1.67
C GLU A 162 -4.03 9.40 -1.69
N LEU A 163 -2.80 8.88 -1.70
CA LEU A 163 -2.55 7.43 -1.63
C LEU A 163 -3.12 6.80 -0.35
N VAL A 164 -3.03 7.51 0.77
CA VAL A 164 -3.59 7.06 2.06
C VAL A 164 -5.12 7.07 2.00
N ILE A 165 -5.75 8.13 1.51
CA ILE A 165 -7.22 8.23 1.38
C ILE A 165 -7.76 7.08 0.53
N ARG A 166 -7.18 6.87 -0.66
CA ARG A 166 -7.61 5.78 -1.56
C ARG A 166 -7.33 4.41 -0.97
N GLY A 167 -6.19 4.29 -0.29
CA GLY A 167 -5.86 3.10 0.47
C GLY A 167 -6.90 2.80 1.55
N ASP A 168 -7.37 3.81 2.28
CA ASP A 168 -8.36 3.66 3.36
C ASP A 168 -9.69 3.16 2.81
N THR A 169 -10.19 3.77 1.73
CA THR A 169 -11.39 3.33 1.02
C THR A 169 -11.30 1.85 0.62
N ILE A 170 -10.16 1.44 0.05
CA ILE A 170 -9.93 0.05 -0.34
C ILE A 170 -9.90 -0.86 0.90
N LEU A 171 -9.16 -0.51 1.96
CA LEU A 171 -9.06 -1.35 3.17
C LEU A 171 -10.41 -1.49 3.87
N ARG A 172 -11.26 -0.46 3.88
CA ARG A 172 -12.64 -0.56 4.39
C ARG A 172 -13.43 -1.62 3.64
N ARG A 173 -13.39 -1.59 2.30
CA ARG A 173 -14.09 -2.59 1.49
C ARG A 173 -13.54 -4.01 1.71
N VAL A 174 -12.23 -4.12 1.88
CA VAL A 174 -11.59 -5.40 2.20
C VAL A 174 -12.05 -5.91 3.56
N LEU A 175 -12.11 -5.07 4.58
CA LEU A 175 -12.60 -5.44 5.91
C LEU A 175 -14.08 -5.85 5.91
N GLU A 176 -14.92 -5.18 5.13
CA GLU A 176 -16.31 -5.61 4.95
C GLU A 176 -16.40 -7.04 4.43
N GLU A 177 -15.54 -7.42 3.48
CA GLU A 177 -15.51 -8.79 2.96
C GLU A 177 -14.93 -9.78 3.97
N VAL A 178 -13.88 -9.40 4.70
CA VAL A 178 -13.33 -10.23 5.79
C VAL A 178 -14.40 -10.52 6.84
N ALA A 179 -15.21 -9.54 7.21
CA ALA A 179 -16.27 -9.68 8.21
C ALA A 179 -17.47 -10.52 7.75
N ARG A 180 -17.61 -10.80 6.45
CA ARG A 180 -18.70 -11.65 5.90
C ARG A 180 -18.35 -13.14 5.88
N LYS A 181 -17.07 -13.49 5.97
CA LYS A 181 -16.60 -14.88 6.04
C LYS A 181 -16.63 -15.38 7.47
#